data_AF-A0A450TQ21-F1
#
_entry.id   AF-A0A450TQ21-F1
#
_cell.length_a   1.000
_cell.length_b   1.000
_cell.length_c   1.000
_cell.angle_alpha   90.00
_cell.angle_beta   90.00
_cell.angle_gamma   90.00
#
_symmetry.space_group_name_H-M   'P 1'
#
loop_
_entity.id
_entity.type
_entity.pdbx_description
1 polymer ?
#
loop_
_entity_poly.entity_id
_entity_poly.type
_entity_poly.pdbx_seq_one_letter_code
_entity_poly.pdbx_strand_id
1 'polypeptide(L)'
;QRVEICLRAQEGLAELEPDPNKRIKYIDFILQYANLNESEQAQYEERLQQSSYREAIMGPVQQAREEGIQQGIHQGIHQGIHQGIQQGEHKKAIEVAKAALDEGMEIGIVSKISGLSEEEIRKLLIH
;
A
#
# COMPACT_ATOMS: atom_id res chain seq x y z
N GLN A 1 11.46 -7.84 34.38
CA GLN A 1 12.38 -8.85 33.82
C GLN A 1 12.27 -8.96 32.30
N ARG A 2 11.08 -9.16 31.71
CA ARG A 2 10.89 -9.29 30.24
C ARG A 2 11.26 -8.04 29.45
N VAL A 3 10.83 -6.87 29.91
CA VAL A 3 11.18 -5.56 29.32
C VAL A 3 12.70 -5.38 29.19
N GLU A 4 13.44 -5.71 30.24
CA GLU A 4 14.90 -5.59 30.26
C GLU A 4 15.58 -6.59 29.32
N ILE A 5 15.10 -7.84 29.29
CA ILE A 5 15.60 -8.86 28.36
C ILE A 5 15.36 -8.43 26.91
N CYS A 6 14.17 -7.90 26.61
CA CYS A 6 13.81 -7.41 25.29
C CYS A 6 14.76 -6.28 24.85
N LEU A 7 14.95 -5.26 25.70
CA LEU A 7 15.82 -4.14 25.39
C LEU A 7 17.28 -4.58 25.17
N ARG A 8 17.83 -5.41 26.07
CA ARG A 8 19.19 -5.93 25.92
C ARG A 8 19.39 -6.78 24.66
N ALA A 9 18.37 -7.57 24.28
CA ALA A 9 18.43 -8.35 23.05
C ALA A 9 18.52 -7.44 21.82
N GLN A 10 17.78 -6.32 21.81
CA GLN A 10 17.83 -5.36 20.70
C GLN A 10 19.11 -4.52 20.71
N GLU A 11 19.64 -4.17 21.88
CA GLU A 11 20.95 -3.50 22.01
C GLU A 11 22.07 -4.39 21.46
N GLY A 12 22.12 -5.66 21.88
CA GLY A 12 23.08 -6.63 21.34
C GLY A 12 22.91 -6.88 19.84
N LEU A 13 21.66 -6.91 19.35
CA LEU A 13 21.39 -7.02 17.91
C LEU A 13 21.94 -5.80 17.14
N ALA A 14 21.77 -4.60 17.67
CA ALA A 14 22.28 -3.38 17.04
C ALA A 14 23.82 -3.36 16.95
N GLU A 15 24.51 -3.99 17.90
CA GLU A 15 25.97 -4.15 17.89
C GLU A 15 26.46 -5.25 16.94
N LEU A 16 25.78 -6.40 16.92
CA LEU A 16 26.29 -7.61 16.31
C LEU A 16 25.91 -7.77 14.84
N GLU A 17 24.77 -7.22 14.41
CA GLU A 17 24.30 -7.34 13.03
C GLU A 17 24.49 -6.01 12.31
N PRO A 18 25.36 -5.86 11.30
CA PRO A 18 25.52 -4.60 10.57
C PRO A 18 24.38 -4.30 9.57
N ASP A 19 23.64 -5.31 9.11
CA ASP A 19 22.61 -5.14 8.08
C ASP A 19 21.29 -4.61 8.67
N PRO A 20 20.85 -3.38 8.34
CA PRO A 20 19.62 -2.81 8.87
C PRO A 20 18.37 -3.64 8.50
N ASN A 21 18.36 -4.30 7.34
CA ASN A 21 17.21 -5.12 6.93
C ASN A 21 17.07 -6.38 7.78
N LYS A 22 18.20 -6.97 8.20
CA LYS A 22 18.19 -8.09 9.13
C LYS A 22 17.83 -7.63 10.54
N ARG A 23 18.33 -6.47 10.98
CA ARG A 23 17.92 -5.88 12.28
C ARG A 23 16.42 -5.71 12.36
N ILE A 24 15.79 -5.09 11.36
CA ILE A 24 14.34 -4.87 11.35
C ILE A 24 13.59 -6.21 11.51
N LYS A 25 13.97 -7.24 10.75
CA LYS A 25 13.35 -8.57 10.85
C LYS A 25 13.51 -9.18 12.24
N TYR A 26 14.71 -9.12 12.82
CA TYR A 26 14.97 -9.70 14.13
C TYR A 26 14.36 -8.90 15.28
N ILE A 27 14.28 -7.57 15.17
CA ILE A 27 13.57 -6.72 16.14
C ILE A 27 12.11 -7.15 16.24
N ASP A 28 11.44 -7.39 15.11
CA ASP A 28 10.04 -7.85 15.08
C ASP A 28 9.86 -9.19 15.81
N PHE A 29 10.74 -10.16 15.52
CA PHE A 29 10.76 -11.43 16.26
C PHE A 29 11.01 -11.25 17.76
N ILE A 30 11.99 -10.42 18.15
CA ILE A 30 12.29 -10.16 19.55
C ILE A 30 11.06 -9.60 20.27
N LEU A 31 10.37 -8.62 19.68
CA LEU A 31 9.15 -8.03 20.24
C LEU A 31 8.02 -9.08 20.35
N GLN A 32 7.82 -9.89 19.30
CA GLN A 32 6.80 -10.93 19.28
C GLN A 32 7.03 -11.99 20.37
N TYR A 33 8.25 -12.49 20.52
CA TYR A 33 8.59 -13.47 21.56
C TYR A 33 8.66 -12.85 22.96
N ALA A 34 9.05 -11.58 23.06
CA ALA A 34 8.98 -10.85 24.31
C ALA A 34 7.54 -10.77 24.82
N ASN A 35 6.54 -10.74 23.93
CA ASN A 35 5.09 -10.81 24.21
C ASN A 35 4.67 -9.88 25.36
N LEU A 36 5.21 -8.65 25.34
CA LEU A 36 4.98 -7.65 26.38
C LEU A 36 3.50 -7.26 26.41
N ASN A 37 2.93 -7.14 27.60
CA ASN A 37 1.61 -6.52 27.74
C ASN A 37 1.70 -5.00 27.61
N GLU A 38 0.56 -4.30 27.59
CA GLU A 38 0.51 -2.84 27.40
C GLU A 38 1.36 -2.06 28.41
N SER A 39 1.35 -2.44 29.70
CA SER A 39 2.16 -1.78 30.73
C SER A 39 3.67 -2.04 30.53
N GLU A 40 4.02 -3.28 30.17
CA GLU A 40 5.41 -3.64 29.85
C GLU A 40 5.89 -2.95 28.58
N GLN A 41 5.02 -2.78 27.59
CA GLN A 41 5.32 -2.06 26.35
C GLN A 41 5.58 -0.58 26.63
N ALA A 42 4.74 0.08 27.42
CA ALA A 42 4.97 1.47 27.83
C ALA A 42 6.31 1.64 28.58
N GLN A 43 6.62 0.72 29.51
CA GLN A 43 7.91 0.71 30.21
C GLN A 43 9.10 0.46 29.26
N TYR A 44 8.92 -0.40 28.26
CA TYR A 44 9.93 -0.65 27.24
C TYR A 44 10.19 0.61 26.41
N GLU A 45 9.15 1.29 25.96
CA GLU A 45 9.25 2.52 25.19
C GLU A 45 9.96 3.64 25.97
N GLU A 46 9.62 3.82 27.25
CA GLU A 46 10.30 4.78 28.13
C GLU A 46 11.80 4.48 28.26
N ARG A 47 12.16 3.21 28.49
CA ARG A 47 13.58 2.81 28.60
C ARG A 47 14.32 2.95 27.29
N LEU A 48 13.69 2.61 26.16
CA LEU A 48 14.27 2.77 24.84
C LEU A 48 14.53 4.25 24.53
N GLN A 49 13.65 5.16 24.97
CA GLN A 49 13.89 6.60 24.83
C GLN A 49 15.17 7.06 25.54
N GLN A 50 15.52 6.44 26.65
CA GLN A 50 16.73 6.75 27.43
C GLN A 50 17.97 5.94 27.01
N SER A 51 17.83 4.95 26.12
CA SER A 51 18.95 4.10 25.68
C SER A 51 19.85 4.81 24.68
N SER A 52 21.16 4.65 24.81
CA SER A 52 22.14 5.15 23.83
C SER A 52 22.03 4.46 22.48
N TYR A 53 21.41 3.27 22.41
CA TYR A 53 21.21 2.50 21.18
C TYR A 53 19.92 2.84 20.46
N ARG A 54 19.12 3.78 20.98
CA ARG A 54 17.82 4.16 20.42
C ARG A 54 17.88 4.38 18.91
N GLU A 55 18.86 5.15 18.44
CA GLU A 55 18.97 5.46 17.01
C GLU A 55 19.32 4.23 16.17
N ALA A 56 20.22 3.38 16.68
CA ALA A 56 20.63 2.16 16.00
C ALA A 56 19.50 1.12 15.90
N ILE A 57 18.56 1.14 16.86
CA ILE A 57 17.37 0.28 16.90
C ILE A 57 16.24 0.89 16.06
N MET A 58 15.91 2.17 16.28
CA MET A 58 14.71 2.80 15.72
C MET A 58 14.92 3.43 14.35
N GLY A 59 16.13 3.88 14.00
CA GLY A 59 16.40 4.52 12.71
C GLY A 59 16.01 3.64 11.52
N PRO A 60 16.51 2.38 11.43
CA PRO A 60 16.11 1.45 10.38
C PRO A 60 14.60 1.18 10.35
N VAL A 61 13.97 1.04 11.52
CA VAL A 61 12.52 0.78 11.62
C VAL A 61 11.70 1.96 11.11
N GLN A 62 12.10 3.19 11.45
CA GLN A 62 11.46 4.42 10.97
C GLN A 62 11.62 4.57 9.46
N GLN A 63 12.83 4.38 8.95
CA GLN A 63 13.09 4.45 7.51
C GLN A 63 12.25 3.44 6.73
N ALA A 64 12.24 2.17 7.17
CA ALA A 64 11.43 1.14 6.50
C ALA A 64 9.92 1.44 6.54
N ARG A 65 9.44 2.05 7.64
CA ARG A 65 8.04 2.49 7.73
C ARG A 65 7.73 3.63 6.76
N GLU A 66 8.61 4.62 6.68
CA GLU A 66 8.47 5.74 5.74
C GLU A 66 8.48 5.26 4.29
N GLU A 67 9.44 4.40 3.93
CA GLU A 67 9.53 3.79 2.60
C GLU A 67 8.26 2.99 2.27
N GLY A 68 7.77 2.17 3.21
CA GLY A 68 6.53 1.40 3.03
C GLY A 68 5.30 2.29 2.80
N ILE A 69 5.18 3.39 3.56
CA ILE A 69 4.10 4.37 3.37
C ILE A 69 4.21 5.04 2.00
N GLN A 70 5.40 5.49 1.62
CA GLN A 70 5.63 6.14 0.33
C GLN A 70 5.30 5.19 -0.84
N GLN A 71 5.75 3.94 -0.76
CA GLN A 71 5.42 2.92 -1.76
C GLN A 71 3.92 2.67 -1.84
N GLY A 72 3.23 2.52 -0.71
CA GLY A 72 1.78 2.33 -0.66
C GLY A 72 1.01 3.50 -1.28
N ILE A 73 1.39 4.74 -0.95
CA ILE A 73 0.80 5.96 -1.53
C ILE A 73 1.04 5.98 -3.04
N HIS A 74 2.27 5.74 -3.49
CA HIS A 74 2.62 5.77 -4.90
C HIS A 74 1.82 4.72 -5.70
N GLN A 75 1.76 3.48 -5.20
CA GLN A 75 0.97 2.41 -5.82
C GLN A 75 -0.52 2.76 -5.86
N GLY A 76 -1.07 3.27 -4.76
CA GLY A 76 -2.48 3.66 -4.67
C GLY A 76 -2.84 4.78 -5.67
N ILE A 77 -1.99 5.81 -5.77
CA ILE A 77 -2.17 6.90 -6.74
C ILE A 77 -2.10 6.37 -8.17
N HIS A 78 -1.10 5.55 -8.49
CA HIS A 78 -0.94 5.01 -9.84
C HIS A 78 -2.13 4.13 -10.25
N GLN A 79 -2.57 3.24 -9.36
CA GLN A 79 -3.75 2.39 -9.59
C GLN A 79 -5.02 3.24 -9.75
N GLY A 80 -5.21 4.24 -8.89
CA GLY A 80 -6.37 5.14 -8.95
C GLY A 80 -6.43 5.94 -10.25
N ILE A 81 -5.30 6.51 -10.70
CA ILE A 81 -5.20 7.24 -11.97
C ILE A 81 -5.52 6.31 -13.14
N HIS A 82 -4.90 5.13 -13.18
CA HIS A 82 -5.11 4.18 -14.27
C HIS A 82 -6.58 3.71 -14.36
N GLN A 83 -7.18 3.34 -13.22
CA GLN A 83 -8.59 2.97 -13.16
C GLN A 83 -9.49 4.15 -13.56
N GLY A 84 -9.19 5.36 -13.11
CA GLY A 84 -9.94 6.57 -13.46
C GLY A 84 -9.91 6.88 -14.95
N ILE A 85 -8.74 6.76 -15.60
CA ILE A 85 -8.59 6.94 -17.05
C ILE A 85 -9.42 5.90 -17.80
N GLN A 86 -9.27 4.61 -17.47
CA GLN A 86 -10.02 3.54 -18.14
C GLN A 86 -11.54 3.68 -17.99
N GLN A 87 -12.01 4.01 -16.79
CA GLN A 87 -13.44 4.27 -16.55
C GLN A 87 -13.93 5.49 -17.33
N GLY A 88 -13.12 6.55 -17.40
CA GLY A 88 -13.43 7.76 -18.17
C GLY A 88 -13.52 7.50 -19.67
N GLU A 89 -12.55 6.79 -20.24
CA GLU A 89 -12.52 6.39 -21.64
C GLU A 89 -13.73 5.50 -21.99
N HIS A 90 -14.03 4.51 -21.16
CA HIS A 90 -15.18 3.64 -21.37
C HIS A 90 -16.51 4.38 -21.25
N LYS A 91 -16.65 5.29 -20.27
CA LYS A 91 -17.84 6.13 -20.15
C LYS A 91 -18.01 7.02 -21.37
N LYS A 92 -16.92 7.61 -21.87
CA LYS A 92 -16.95 8.44 -23.08
C LYS A 92 -17.33 7.61 -24.31
N ALA A 93 -16.81 6.39 -24.45
CA ALA A 93 -17.19 5.46 -25.51
C ALA A 93 -18.70 5.16 -25.49
N ILE A 94 -19.28 4.93 -24.31
CA ILE A 94 -20.73 4.73 -24.14
C ILE A 94 -21.52 5.99 -24.55
N GLU A 95 -21.09 7.18 -24.13
CA GLU A 95 -21.76 8.43 -24.51
C GLU A 95 -21.75 8.65 -26.03
N VAL A 96 -20.62 8.40 -26.68
CA VAL A 96 -20.48 8.48 -28.14
C VAL A 96 -21.37 7.45 -28.84
N ALA A 97 -21.40 6.22 -28.33
CA ALA A 97 -22.23 5.16 -28.89
C ALA A 97 -23.73 5.50 -28.83
N LYS A 98 -24.20 6.03 -27.69
CA LYS A 98 -25.59 6.46 -27.52
C LYS A 98 -25.95 7.58 -28.48
N ALA A 99 -25.14 8.63 -28.55
CA ALA A 99 -25.40 9.74 -29.46
C ALA A 99 -25.46 9.30 -30.93
N ALA A 100 -24.58 8.38 -31.34
CA ALA A 100 -24.60 7.86 -32.72
C ALA A 100 -25.83 6.97 -33.01
N LEU A 101 -26.28 6.18 -32.04
CA LEU A 101 -27.52 5.40 -32.15
C LEU A 101 -28.76 6.30 -32.23
N ASP A 102 -28.80 7.38 -31.45
CA ASP A 102 -29.89 8.36 -31.46
C ASP A 102 -30.01 9.07 -32.82
N GLU A 103 -28.90 9.25 -33.52
CA GLU A 103 -28.84 9.74 -34.91
C GLU A 103 -29.18 8.66 -35.96
N GLY A 104 -29.57 7.45 -35.53
CA GLY A 104 -29.99 6.35 -36.40
C GLY A 104 -28.85 5.62 -37.10
N MET A 105 -27.60 5.75 -36.63
CA MET A 105 -26.47 5.03 -37.23
C MET A 105 -26.55 3.51 -36.97
N GLU A 106 -26.08 2.73 -37.95
CA GLU A 106 -26.01 1.27 -37.83
C GLU A 106 -25.00 0.85 -36.75
N ILE A 107 -25.33 -0.20 -35.99
CA ILE A 107 -24.50 -0.78 -34.92
C ILE A 107 -23.03 -1.00 -35.34
N GLY A 108 -22.79 -1.50 -36.56
CA GLY A 108 -21.44 -1.73 -37.07
C GLY A 108 -20.63 -0.43 -37.27
N ILE A 109 -21.30 0.67 -37.62
CA ILE A 109 -20.68 2.01 -37.71
C ILE A 109 -20.44 2.58 -36.31
N VAL A 110 -21.43 2.44 -35.42
CA VAL A 110 -21.33 2.88 -34.01
C VAL A 110 -20.17 2.18 -33.29
N SER A 111 -19.97 0.88 -33.52
CA SER A 111 -18.85 0.10 -32.98
C SER A 111 -17.50 0.69 -33.40
N LYS A 112 -17.34 1.02 -34.68
CA LYS A 112 -16.10 1.62 -35.20
C LYS A 112 -15.82 3.01 -34.63
N ILE A 113 -16.85 3.83 -34.41
CA ILE A 113 -16.69 5.22 -33.93
C ILE A 113 -16.45 5.26 -32.42
N SER A 114 -17.22 4.49 -31.65
CA SER A 114 -17.15 4.48 -30.19
C SER A 114 -16.01 3.62 -29.63
N GLY A 115 -15.53 2.65 -30.40
CA GLY A 115 -14.55 1.66 -29.94
C GLY A 115 -15.15 0.56 -29.07
N LEU A 116 -16.48 0.53 -28.88
CA LEU A 116 -17.18 -0.56 -28.19
C LEU A 116 -17.43 -1.73 -29.13
N SER A 117 -17.51 -2.93 -28.56
CA SER A 117 -17.98 -4.11 -29.28
C SER A 117 -19.47 -3.99 -29.62
N GLU A 118 -19.92 -4.65 -30.69
CA GLU A 118 -21.35 -4.70 -31.01
C GLU A 118 -22.18 -5.31 -29.87
N GLU A 119 -21.61 -6.24 -29.10
CA GLU A 119 -22.29 -6.83 -27.93
C GLU A 119 -22.55 -5.79 -26.83
N GLU A 120 -21.54 -4.97 -26.52
CA GLU A 120 -21.70 -3.85 -25.58
C GLU A 120 -22.74 -2.86 -26.08
N ILE A 121 -22.73 -2.54 -27.37
CA ILE A 121 -23.70 -1.63 -27.99
C ILE A 121 -25.12 -2.22 -27.94
N ARG A 122 -25.30 -3.50 -28.22
CA ARG A 122 -26.60 -4.18 -28.11
C ARG A 122 -27.14 -4.15 -26.69
N LYS A 123 -26.27 -4.24 -25.67
CA LYS A 123 -26.69 -4.09 -24.26
C LYS A 123 -27.21 -2.68 -23.94
N LEU A 124 -26.71 -1.65 -24.63
CA LEU A 124 -27.22 -0.28 -24.46
C LEU A 124 -28.65 -0.09 -24.97
N LEU A 125 -29.13 -0.97 -25.86
CA LEU A 125 -30.48 -0.93 -26.45
C LEU A 125 -31.53 -1.72 -25.63
N ILE A 126 -31.13 -2.44 -24.58
CA ILE A 126 -32.00 -3.35 -23.80
C ILE A 126 -32.60 -2.66 -22.55
N HIS A 127 -32.48 -1.34 -22.44
CA HIS A 127 -33.12 -0.52 -21.40
C HIS A 127 -33.98 0.57 -22.03
#